data_AF-A0AAP3QLM0-F1
#
_entry.id   AF-A0AAP3QLM0-F1
#
_cell.length_a   1.000
_cell.length_b   1.000
_cell.length_c   1.000
_cell.angle_alpha   90.00
_cell.angle_beta   90.00
_cell.angle_gamma   90.00
#
_symmetry.space_group_name_H-M   'P 1'
#
loop_
_entity.id
_entity.type
_entity.pdbx_description
1 polymer ?
#
loop_
_entity_poly.entity_id
_entity_poly.type
_entity_poly.pdbx_seq_one_letter_code
_entity_poly.pdbx_strand_id
1 'polypeptide(L)'
;MKRLTACIIILTVIAAMSVFSVFAVKKENDKFISLVNAAENSYRNDDSDTAQRLEELENAWNKYYVRISYIAQSCTLDDISYAVAKLPALLEKGSEEFLSECESIRSWTEKIYHTQYPHLYSVF
;
A
#
# COMPACT_ATOMS: atom_id res chain seq x y z
N MET A 1 -6.04 -41.05 -15.82
CA MET A 1 -7.15 -40.12 -15.45
C MET A 1 -6.95 -39.45 -14.09
N LYS A 2 -6.42 -40.12 -13.05
CA LYS A 2 -6.09 -39.48 -11.75
C LYS A 2 -5.04 -38.35 -11.84
N ARG A 3 -4.08 -38.45 -12.77
CA ARG A 3 -3.06 -37.42 -13.03
C ARG A 3 -3.67 -36.12 -13.58
N LEU A 4 -4.71 -36.24 -14.43
CA LEU A 4 -5.40 -35.09 -15.03
C LEU A 4 -6.25 -34.34 -13.99
N THR A 5 -6.94 -35.08 -13.12
CA THR A 5 -7.67 -34.51 -11.97
C THR A 5 -6.73 -33.81 -10.99
N ALA A 6 -5.56 -34.37 -10.70
CA ALA A 6 -4.55 -33.72 -9.85
C ALA A 6 -4.05 -32.39 -10.45
N CYS A 7 -3.80 -32.35 -11.77
CA CYS A 7 -3.43 -31.11 -12.47
C CYS A 7 -4.55 -30.05 -12.40
N ILE A 8 -5.80 -30.44 -12.60
CA ILE A 8 -6.95 -29.52 -12.51
C ILE A 8 -7.06 -28.93 -11.10
N ILE A 9 -6.88 -29.75 -10.07
CA ILE A 9 -6.91 -29.29 -8.67
C ILE A 9 -5.78 -28.28 -8.41
N ILE A 10 -4.55 -28.58 -8.83
CA ILE A 10 -3.40 -27.68 -8.65
C ILE A 10 -3.64 -26.34 -9.38
N LEU A 11 -4.12 -26.37 -10.62
CA LEU A 11 -4.42 -25.16 -11.39
C LEU A 11 -5.53 -24.32 -10.72
N THR A 12 -6.57 -24.98 -10.21
CA THR A 12 -7.66 -24.30 -9.51
C THR A 12 -7.16 -23.63 -8.23
N VAL A 13 -6.30 -24.31 -7.48
CA VAL A 13 -5.71 -23.78 -6.25
C VAL A 13 -4.78 -22.60 -6.53
N ILE A 14 -3.97 -22.65 -7.59
CA ILE A 14 -3.11 -21.54 -8.01
C ILE A 14 -3.98 -20.34 -8.41
N ALA A 15 -4.98 -20.55 -9.26
CA ALA A 15 -5.88 -19.47 -9.68
C ALA A 15 -6.62 -18.84 -8.49
N ALA A 16 -7.12 -19.65 -7.56
CA ALA A 16 -7.76 -19.17 -6.34
C ALA A 16 -6.79 -18.37 -5.46
N MET A 17 -5.55 -18.84 -5.28
CA MET A 17 -4.52 -18.11 -4.53
C MET A 17 -4.15 -16.78 -5.19
N SER A 18 -4.03 -16.75 -6.52
CA SER A 18 -3.73 -15.53 -7.27
C SER A 18 -4.84 -14.48 -7.16
N VAL A 19 -6.11 -14.88 -7.22
CA VAL A 19 -7.22 -13.93 -7.03
C VAL A 19 -7.30 -13.45 -5.59
N PHE A 20 -7.06 -14.36 -4.63
CA PHE A 20 -7.07 -14.02 -3.20
C PHE A 20 -5.95 -13.04 -2.83
N SER A 21 -4.74 -13.19 -3.39
CA SER A 21 -3.63 -12.27 -3.11
C SER A 21 -3.93 -10.85 -3.59
N VAL A 22 -4.52 -10.68 -4.77
CA VAL A 22 -4.93 -9.37 -5.30
C VAL A 22 -5.99 -8.72 -4.40
N PHE A 23 -6.95 -9.51 -3.90
CA PHE A 23 -7.98 -9.01 -2.98
C PHE A 23 -7.40 -8.59 -1.62
N ALA A 24 -6.47 -9.39 -1.07
CA ALA A 24 -5.78 -9.06 0.18
C ALA A 24 -4.96 -7.77 0.05
N VAL A 25 -4.24 -7.60 -1.07
CA VAL A 25 -3.48 -6.38 -1.37
C VAL A 25 -4.41 -5.17 -1.49
N LYS A 26 -5.57 -5.31 -2.15
CA LYS A 26 -6.57 -4.23 -2.25
C LYS A 26 -7.02 -3.73 -0.88
N LYS A 27 -7.45 -4.65 -0.03
CA LYS A 27 -7.99 -4.32 1.29
C LYS A 27 -6.97 -3.59 2.17
N GLU A 28 -5.72 -4.04 2.14
CA GLU A 28 -4.66 -3.40 2.91
C GLU A 28 -4.25 -2.05 2.32
N ASN A 29 -4.30 -1.89 0.99
CA ASN A 29 -4.07 -0.61 0.34
C ASN A 29 -5.14 0.43 0.69
N ASP A 30 -6.42 0.06 0.55
CA ASP A 30 -7.55 0.92 0.93
C ASP A 30 -7.43 1.37 2.39
N LYS A 31 -7.01 0.47 3.28
CA LYS A 31 -6.75 0.79 4.68
C LYS A 31 -5.59 1.79 4.83
N PHE A 32 -4.47 1.58 4.14
CA PHE A 32 -3.33 2.48 4.21
C PHE A 32 -3.67 3.89 3.68
N ILE A 33 -4.32 3.97 2.52
CA ILE A 33 -4.79 5.24 1.93
C ILE A 33 -5.76 5.95 2.87
N SER A 34 -6.64 5.22 3.55
CA SER A 34 -7.56 5.83 4.52
C SER A 34 -6.84 6.49 5.70
N LEU A 35 -5.73 5.92 6.16
CA LEU A 35 -4.90 6.48 7.22
C LEU A 35 -4.12 7.71 6.74
N VAL A 36 -3.60 7.69 5.51
CA VAL A 36 -2.98 8.89 4.89
C VAL A 36 -3.98 10.03 4.81
N ASN A 37 -5.20 9.75 4.36
CA ASN A 37 -6.28 10.75 4.29
C ASN A 37 -6.67 11.26 5.68
N ALA A 38 -6.70 10.39 6.70
CA ALA A 38 -6.97 10.79 8.07
C ALA A 38 -5.86 11.70 8.63
N ALA A 39 -4.59 11.42 8.34
CA ALA A 39 -3.46 12.26 8.74
C ALA A 39 -3.50 13.63 8.01
N GLU A 40 -3.76 13.64 6.70
CA GLU A 40 -3.89 14.87 5.92
C GLU A 40 -5.04 15.75 6.43
N ASN A 41 -6.21 15.16 6.70
CA ASN A 41 -7.35 15.91 7.21
C ASN A 41 -7.12 16.43 8.63
N SER A 42 -6.39 15.68 9.47
CA SER A 42 -5.97 16.12 10.80
C SER A 42 -5.10 17.38 10.72
N TYR A 43 -4.11 17.35 9.82
CA TYR A 43 -3.20 18.48 9.58
C TYR A 43 -3.94 19.72 9.06
N ARG A 44 -4.87 19.55 8.12
CA ARG A 44 -5.68 20.66 7.57
C ARG A 44 -6.58 21.33 8.61
N ASN A 45 -7.04 20.59 9.62
CA ASN A 45 -7.93 21.09 10.66
C ASN A 45 -7.18 21.55 11.93
N ASP A 46 -5.84 21.58 11.90
CA ASP A 46 -4.97 21.95 13.03
C ASP A 46 -5.27 21.11 14.30
N ASP A 47 -5.61 19.83 14.09
CA ASP A 47 -5.99 18.90 15.14
C ASP A 47 -4.73 18.39 15.88
N SER A 48 -4.76 18.40 17.22
CA SER A 48 -3.64 17.98 18.07
C SER A 48 -3.29 16.50 17.90
N ASP A 49 -4.20 15.71 17.33
CA ASP A 49 -4.04 14.27 17.14
C ASP A 49 -3.20 13.90 15.90
N THR A 50 -2.73 14.89 15.13
CA THR A 50 -1.98 14.66 13.87
C THR A 50 -0.71 13.82 14.11
N ALA A 51 -0.01 14.06 15.22
CA ALA A 51 1.19 13.28 15.57
C ALA A 51 0.87 11.80 15.85
N GLN A 52 -0.22 11.52 16.59
CA GLN A 52 -0.66 10.15 16.85
C GLN A 52 -1.06 9.43 15.56
N ARG A 53 -1.76 10.13 14.64
CA ARG A 53 -2.14 9.57 13.35
C ARG A 53 -0.93 9.24 12.46
N LEU A 54 0.16 10.00 12.57
CA LEU A 54 1.41 9.67 11.88
C LEU A 54 2.07 8.41 12.43
N GLU A 55 2.05 8.20 13.75
CA GLU A 55 2.57 6.96 14.35
C GLU A 55 1.73 5.74 13.95
N GLU A 56 0.41 5.89 13.89
CA GLU A 56 -0.50 4.86 13.37
C GLU A 56 -0.25 4.58 11.89
N LEU A 57 0.01 5.62 11.09
CA LEU A 57 0.36 5.52 9.68
C LEU A 57 1.69 4.78 9.47
N GLU A 58 2.72 5.10 10.24
CA GLU A 58 4.02 4.43 10.18
C GLU A 58 3.92 2.95 10.55
N ASN A 59 3.18 2.65 11.62
CA ASN A 59 2.91 1.26 12.01
C ASN A 59 2.10 0.49 10.95
N ALA A 60 1.14 1.15 10.29
CA ALA A 60 0.40 0.55 9.19
C ALA A 60 1.30 0.34 7.96
N TRP A 61 2.17 1.29 7.65
CA TRP A 61 3.15 1.17 6.58
C TRP A 61 4.08 -0.02 6.82
N ASN A 62 4.67 -0.16 8.01
CA ASN A 62 5.56 -1.28 8.33
C ASN A 62 4.87 -2.65 8.15
N LYS A 63 3.60 -2.77 8.56
CA LYS A 63 2.80 -3.98 8.33
C LYS A 63 2.51 -4.21 6.84
N TYR A 64 2.23 -3.15 6.10
CA TYR A 64 1.96 -3.20 4.66
C TYR A 64 3.23 -3.59 3.88
N TYR A 65 4.36 -2.95 4.16
CA TYR A 65 5.68 -3.18 3.58
C TYR A 65 6.08 -4.65 3.66
N VAL A 66 5.96 -5.27 4.84
CA VAL A 66 6.28 -6.70 5.01
C VAL A 66 5.43 -7.59 4.11
N ARG A 67 4.15 -7.25 3.90
CA ARG A 67 3.25 -8.06 3.06
C ARG A 67 3.51 -7.85 1.57
N ILE A 68 3.72 -6.60 1.16
CA ILE A 68 3.84 -6.25 -0.26
C ILE A 68 5.25 -6.47 -0.81
N SER A 69 6.29 -6.45 0.03
CA SER A 69 7.69 -6.67 -0.39
C SER A 69 7.93 -8.04 -1.05
N TYR A 70 7.07 -9.03 -0.78
CA TYR A 70 7.12 -10.32 -1.48
C TYR A 70 6.65 -10.29 -2.93
N ILE A 71 5.97 -9.22 -3.34
CA ILE A 71 5.22 -9.16 -4.61
C ILE A 71 5.58 -7.90 -5.41
N ALA A 72 5.91 -6.77 -4.77
CA ALA A 72 6.13 -5.47 -5.41
C ALA A 72 7.61 -5.11 -5.54
N GLN A 73 7.93 -4.22 -6.48
CA GLN A 73 9.28 -3.72 -6.72
C GLN A 73 9.79 -2.90 -5.53
N SER A 74 11.03 -3.14 -5.10
CA SER A 74 11.62 -2.51 -3.91
C SER A 74 11.69 -0.99 -4.01
N CYS A 75 12.05 -0.43 -5.18
CA CYS A 75 12.27 1.02 -5.33
C CYS A 75 11.05 1.86 -4.91
N THR A 76 9.83 1.50 -5.33
CA THR A 76 8.61 2.24 -4.96
C THR A 76 8.28 2.08 -3.47
N LEU A 77 8.66 0.96 -2.86
CA LEU A 77 8.50 0.76 -1.42
C LEU A 77 9.52 1.59 -0.62
N ASP A 78 10.73 1.73 -1.13
CA ASP A 78 11.77 2.57 -0.53
C ASP A 78 11.36 4.06 -0.59
N ASP A 79 10.79 4.51 -1.72
CA ASP A 79 10.27 5.87 -1.89
C ASP A 79 9.14 6.18 -0.87
N ILE A 80 8.17 5.26 -0.71
CA ILE A 80 7.10 5.44 0.27
C ILE A 80 7.65 5.42 1.70
N SER A 81 8.59 4.52 2.01
CA SER A 81 9.22 4.44 3.33
C SER A 81 9.93 5.75 3.70
N TYR A 82 10.64 6.33 2.74
CA TYR A 82 11.31 7.61 2.91
C TYR A 82 10.30 8.74 3.17
N ALA A 83 9.23 8.84 2.37
CA ALA A 83 8.22 9.87 2.54
C ALA A 83 7.47 9.75 3.87
N VAL A 84 7.08 8.52 4.27
CA VAL A 84 6.44 8.27 5.57
C VAL A 84 7.33 8.70 6.73
N ALA A 85 8.62 8.38 6.70
CA ALA A 85 9.58 8.79 7.72
C ALA A 85 9.83 10.31 7.75
N LYS A 86 9.61 11.01 6.62
CA LYS A 86 9.75 12.46 6.50
C LYS A 86 8.55 13.22 7.09
N LEU A 87 7.35 12.63 7.10
CA LEU A 87 6.10 13.28 7.53
C LEU A 87 6.16 13.90 8.94
N PRO A 88 6.69 13.24 10.00
CA PRO A 88 6.78 13.85 11.33
C PRO A 88 7.63 15.12 11.35
N ALA A 89 8.75 15.12 10.64
CA ALA A 89 9.64 16.28 10.55
C ALA A 89 9.02 17.45 9.76
N LEU A 90 8.14 17.16 8.79
CA LEU A 90 7.40 18.18 8.04
C LEU A 90 6.22 18.74 8.83
N LEU A 91 5.60 17.92 9.68
CA LEU A 91 4.58 18.34 10.64
C LEU A 91 5.15 19.37 11.62
N GLU A 92 6.31 19.08 12.23
CA GLU A 92 6.97 20.02 13.17
C GLU A 92 7.34 21.36 12.53
N LYS A 93 7.65 21.34 11.23
CA LYS A 93 7.97 22.55 10.45
C LYS A 93 6.74 23.30 9.96
N GLY A 94 5.54 22.72 10.04
CA GLY A 94 4.31 23.30 9.50
C GLY A 94 4.39 23.58 7.99
N SER A 95 5.17 22.79 7.26
CA SER A 95 5.46 23.07 5.85
C SER A 95 4.34 22.62 4.91
N GLU A 96 4.10 23.36 3.83
CA GLU A 96 3.20 22.94 2.73
C GLU A 96 3.65 21.62 2.08
N GLU A 97 4.93 21.26 2.20
CA GLU A 97 5.47 19.98 1.75
C GLU A 97 4.76 18.78 2.40
N PHE A 98 4.20 18.92 3.61
CA PHE A 98 3.48 17.83 4.28
C PHE A 98 2.34 17.27 3.42
N LEU A 99 1.52 18.16 2.85
CA LEU A 99 0.40 17.77 2.00
C LEU A 99 0.88 17.12 0.69
N SER A 100 1.97 17.65 0.11
CA SER A 100 2.57 17.11 -1.11
C SER A 100 3.16 15.71 -0.90
N GLU A 101 3.77 15.44 0.25
CA GLU A 101 4.28 14.10 0.59
C GLU A 101 3.13 13.11 0.81
N CYS A 102 2.04 13.52 1.48
CA CYS A 102 0.84 12.70 1.63
C CYS A 102 0.24 12.30 0.26
N GLU A 103 0.17 13.25 -0.68
CA GLU A 103 -0.29 12.98 -2.05
C GLU A 103 0.64 12.02 -2.80
N SER A 104 1.95 12.20 -2.65
CA SER A 104 2.96 11.32 -3.26
C SER A 104 2.84 9.89 -2.74
N ILE A 105 2.72 9.71 -1.43
CA ILE A 105 2.49 8.41 -0.77
C ILE A 105 1.22 7.76 -1.34
N ARG A 106 0.12 8.50 -1.46
CA ARG A 106 -1.13 7.99 -2.02
C ARG A 106 -0.93 7.50 -3.46
N SER A 107 -0.33 8.34 -4.30
CA SER A 107 -0.08 8.02 -5.71
C SER A 107 0.79 6.78 -5.89
N TRP A 108 1.88 6.66 -5.13
CA TRP A 108 2.74 5.47 -5.18
C TRP A 108 2.03 4.22 -4.67
N THR A 109 1.21 4.34 -3.63
CA THR A 109 0.47 3.19 -3.10
C THR A 109 -0.61 2.72 -4.11
N GLU A 110 -1.31 3.63 -4.79
CA GLU A 110 -2.23 3.27 -5.87
C GLU A 110 -1.49 2.61 -7.05
N LYS A 111 -0.31 3.11 -7.41
CA LYS A 111 0.53 2.53 -8.47
C LYS A 111 0.94 1.09 -8.14
N ILE A 112 1.25 0.79 -6.88
CA ILE A 112 1.53 -0.58 -6.44
C ILE A 112 0.31 -1.47 -6.73
N TYR A 113 -0.90 -1.04 -6.37
CA TYR A 113 -2.11 -1.84 -6.63
C TYR A 113 -2.37 -2.07 -8.12
N HIS A 114 -2.25 -1.03 -8.95
CA HIS A 114 -2.46 -1.14 -10.40
C HIS A 114 -1.41 -2.03 -11.09
N THR A 115 -0.19 -2.08 -10.56
CA THR A 115 0.88 -2.95 -11.09
C THR A 115 0.67 -4.42 -10.71
N GLN A 116 0.03 -4.68 -9.56
CA GLN A 116 -0.28 -6.05 -9.11
C GLN A 116 -1.53 -6.64 -9.76
N TYR A 117 -2.29 -5.86 -10.52
CA TYR A 117 -3.38 -6.42 -11.31
C TYR A 117 -2.79 -7.22 -12.47
N PRO A 118 -3.09 -8.53 -12.60
CA PRO A 118 -2.66 -9.30 -13.75
C PRO A 118 -3.32 -8.72 -15.00
N HIS A 119 -2.58 -7.89 -15.74
CA HIS A 119 -3.02 -7.39 -17.03
C HIS A 119 -2.96 -8.55 -18.02
N LEU A 120 -4.13 -9.06 -18.43
CA LEU A 120 -4.24 -10.19 -19.35
C LEU A 120 -3.53 -9.97 -20.71
N TYR A 121 -3.18 -8.73 -21.02
CA TYR A 121 -2.47 -8.33 -22.24
C TYR A 121 -0.96 -8.58 -22.19
N SER A 122 -0.36 -8.91 -21.03
CA SER A 122 1.09 -9.22 -20.97
C SER A 122 1.42 -10.66 -21.37
N VAL A 123 0.40 -11.49 -21.62
CA VAL A 123 0.52 -12.91 -22.00
C VAL A 123 0.21 -13.14 -23.49
N PHE A 124 -0.20 -12.11 -24.24
CA PHE A 124 -0.48 -12.16 -25.67
C PHE A 124 0.40 -11.19 -26.47
#